data_AF-A0A3S9V715-F1
#
_entry.id   AF-A0A3S9V715-F1
#
_cell.length_a   1.000
_cell.length_b   1.000
_cell.length_c   1.000
_cell.angle_alpha   90.00
_cell.angle_beta   90.00
_cell.angle_gamma   90.00
#
_symmetry.space_group_name_H-M   'P 1'
#
loop_
_entity.id
_entity.type
_entity.pdbx_description
1 polymer ?
#
loop_
_entity_poly.entity_id
_entity_poly.type
_entity_poly.pdbx_seq_one_letter_code
_entity_poly.pdbx_strand_id
1 'polypeptide(L)'
;MLQRLNRIGILVTMLLLLGGCGIPATPIDMIKPPASVSSLQRDNISQELMKLLPDQAKLIVPMQGEQGQDISFGDMDGDGINEAVVVYEENRASGKALKAALFKQQDNTWRIVSEIKGFGYGLEYAGFPDINHDGRLELALGWSLGAAGNGLDIYELKNEQLELVKKKEYHGKLDLE
;
A
#
# COMPACT_ATOMS: atom_id res chain seq x y z
N MET A 1 21.63 24.12 60.63
CA MET A 1 20.35 24.02 59.88
C MET A 1 20.56 23.76 58.38
N LEU A 2 21.50 24.46 57.72
CA LEU A 2 21.73 24.39 56.27
C LEU A 2 22.06 22.97 55.72
N GLN A 3 22.83 22.16 56.45
CA GLN A 3 23.18 20.78 56.04
C GLN A 3 21.99 19.80 56.08
N ARG A 4 20.99 20.05 56.93
CA ARG A 4 19.77 19.21 56.99
C ARG A 4 18.83 19.51 55.83
N LEU A 5 18.79 20.76 55.37
CA LEU A 5 18.02 21.18 54.19
C LEU A 5 18.58 20.58 52.90
N ASN A 6 19.91 20.54 52.76
CA ASN A 6 20.58 19.98 51.57
C ASN A 6 20.40 18.45 51.44
N ARG A 7 20.37 17.74 52.58
CA ARG A 7 20.09 16.28 52.62
C ARG A 7 18.66 15.93 52.22
N ILE A 8 17.69 16.78 52.59
CA ILE A 8 16.28 16.59 52.21
C ILE A 8 16.08 16.87 50.72
N GLY A 9 16.74 17.90 50.18
CA GLY A 9 16.69 18.22 48.75
C GLY A 9 17.19 17.09 47.85
N ILE A 10 18.32 16.46 48.22
CA ILE A 10 18.87 15.32 47.46
C ILE A 10 17.94 14.10 47.49
N LEU A 11 17.28 13.86 48.63
CA LEU A 11 16.37 12.72 48.79
C LEU A 11 15.09 12.88 47.94
N VAL A 12 14.55 14.10 47.84
CA VAL A 12 13.35 14.41 47.05
C VAL A 12 13.63 14.31 45.54
N THR A 13 14.79 14.79 45.08
CA THR A 13 15.18 14.69 43.67
C THR A 13 15.41 13.24 43.22
N MET A 14 15.92 12.37 44.11
CA MET A 14 16.10 10.94 43.83
C MET A 14 14.74 10.22 43.67
N LEU A 15 13.71 10.63 44.42
CA LEU A 15 12.37 10.04 44.36
C LEU A 15 11.61 10.38 43.06
N LEU A 16 11.88 11.56 42.48
CA LEU A 16 11.24 12.02 41.24
C LEU A 16 11.73 11.28 39.99
N LEU A 17 12.92 10.66 40.03
CA LEU A 17 13.48 9.90 38.90
C LEU A 17 12.97 8.45 38.82
N LEU A 18 12.18 7.99 39.79
CA LEU A 18 11.61 6.63 39.83
C LEU A 18 10.16 6.58 39.28
N GLY A 19 9.60 7.71 38.84
CA GLY A 19 8.25 7.80 38.28
C GLY A 19 8.20 7.42 36.80
N GLY A 20 8.25 6.12 36.48
CA GLY A 20 7.92 5.61 35.15
C GLY A 20 6.41 5.39 34.99
N CYS A 21 5.68 6.38 34.48
CA CYS A 21 4.28 6.20 34.06
C CYS A 21 4.22 5.73 32.60
N GLY A 22 4.28 4.42 32.38
CA GLY A 22 3.86 3.82 31.12
C GLY A 22 2.38 3.45 31.19
N ILE A 23 1.57 3.92 30.24
CA ILE A 23 0.18 3.45 30.08
C ILE A 23 0.29 1.96 29.70
N PRO A 24 -0.23 1.02 30.51
CA PRO A 24 -0.19 -0.39 30.16
C PRO A 24 -1.10 -0.61 28.95
N ALA A 25 -0.57 -1.26 27.92
CA ALA A 25 -1.36 -1.71 26.79
C ALA A 25 -2.51 -2.59 27.30
N THR A 26 -3.70 -2.43 26.72
CA THR A 26 -4.85 -3.21 27.16
C THR A 26 -4.72 -4.65 26.65
N PRO A 27 -5.24 -5.67 27.36
CA PRO A 27 -5.09 -7.07 26.95
C PRO A 27 -5.59 -7.37 25.52
N ILE A 28 -6.54 -6.58 25.01
CA ILE A 28 -7.07 -6.72 23.66
C ILE A 28 -6.07 -6.28 22.59
N ASP A 29 -5.19 -5.31 22.88
CA ASP A 29 -4.17 -4.80 21.94
C ASP A 29 -3.03 -5.80 21.70
N MET A 30 -2.91 -6.82 22.56
CA MET A 30 -1.91 -7.89 22.45
C MET A 30 -2.40 -9.12 21.67
N ILE A 31 -3.70 -9.20 21.37
CA ILE A 31 -4.26 -10.31 20.59
C ILE A 31 -4.17 -9.92 19.11
N LYS A 32 -2.98 -10.10 18.54
CA LYS A 32 -2.81 -10.09 17.09
C LYS A 32 -3.03 -11.52 16.57
N PRO A 33 -3.71 -11.70 15.42
CA PRO A 33 -3.77 -13.00 14.78
C PRO A 33 -2.34 -13.54 14.57
N PRO A 34 -2.12 -14.85 14.69
CA PRO A 34 -0.82 -15.43 14.39
C PRO A 34 -0.45 -15.08 12.94
N ALA A 35 0.69 -14.41 12.76
CA ALA A 35 1.22 -14.14 11.43
C ALA A 35 1.48 -15.49 10.74
N SER A 36 0.77 -15.77 9.65
CA SER A 36 1.04 -16.94 8.83
C SER A 36 2.37 -16.75 8.09
N VAL A 37 3.00 -17.84 7.67
CA VAL A 37 4.20 -17.75 6.81
C VAL A 37 3.91 -16.91 5.55
N SER A 38 2.69 -17.00 5.02
CA SER A 38 2.23 -16.18 3.90
C SER A 38 2.13 -14.69 4.24
N SER A 39 1.71 -14.30 5.46
CA SER A 39 1.65 -12.89 5.84
C SER A 39 3.04 -12.30 6.06
N LEU A 40 3.96 -13.05 6.69
CA LEU A 40 5.35 -12.62 6.88
C LEU A 40 6.08 -12.42 5.55
N GLN A 41 5.88 -13.34 4.61
CA GLN A 41 6.48 -13.21 3.28
C GLN A 41 5.90 -12.01 2.52
N ARG A 42 4.60 -11.76 2.66
CA ARG A 42 3.95 -10.59 2.06
C ARG A 42 4.48 -9.30 2.65
N ASP A 43 4.65 -9.22 3.98
CA ASP A 43 5.23 -8.06 4.65
C ASP A 43 6.65 -7.77 4.15
N ASN A 44 7.49 -8.82 3.97
CA ASN A 44 8.83 -8.68 3.43
C ASN A 44 8.82 -8.11 2.00
N ILE A 45 7.96 -8.64 1.14
CA ILE A 45 7.78 -8.15 -0.24
C ILE A 45 7.30 -6.69 -0.21
N SER A 46 6.31 -6.35 0.62
CA SER A 46 5.82 -4.98 0.77
C SER A 46 6.95 -4.02 1.13
N GLN A 47 7.82 -4.40 2.08
CA GLN A 47 8.97 -3.58 2.45
C GLN A 47 10.01 -3.44 1.33
N GLU A 48 10.18 -4.44 0.48
CA GLU A 48 11.07 -4.36 -0.69
C GLU A 48 10.51 -3.42 -1.75
N LEU A 49 9.22 -3.57 -2.10
CA LEU A 49 8.55 -2.71 -3.09
C LEU A 49 8.51 -1.25 -2.64
N MET A 50 8.23 -0.99 -1.35
CA MET A 50 8.21 0.37 -0.78
C MET A 50 9.55 1.08 -0.91
N LYS A 51 10.69 0.38 -0.88
CA LYS A 51 12.03 0.98 -1.03
C LYS A 51 12.32 1.45 -2.46
N LEU A 52 11.60 0.89 -3.43
CA LEU A 52 11.73 1.25 -4.84
C LEU A 52 10.83 2.44 -5.22
N LEU A 53 9.83 2.76 -4.38
CA LEU A 53 8.97 3.91 -4.58
C LEU A 53 9.69 5.22 -4.22
N PRO A 54 9.23 6.36 -4.78
CA PRO A 54 9.76 7.68 -4.43
C PRO A 54 9.66 7.99 -2.93
N ASP A 55 10.57 8.81 -2.44
CA ASP A 55 10.54 9.30 -1.06
C ASP A 55 9.17 9.91 -0.73
N GLN A 56 8.64 9.59 0.44
CA GLN A 56 7.33 10.06 0.94
C GLN A 56 6.12 9.56 0.15
N ALA A 57 6.27 8.54 -0.71
CA ALA A 57 5.14 7.84 -1.31
C ALA A 57 4.23 7.27 -0.21
N LYS A 58 2.93 7.54 -0.32
CA LYS A 58 1.91 7.00 0.59
C LYS A 58 1.05 6.00 -0.15
N LEU A 59 1.10 4.73 0.26
CA LEU A 59 0.31 3.69 -0.36
C LEU A 59 -1.19 3.94 -0.16
N ILE A 60 -1.96 3.62 -1.19
CA ILE A 60 -3.41 3.77 -1.22
C ILE A 60 -4.02 2.38 -1.25
N VAL A 61 -4.81 2.07 -0.22
CA VAL A 61 -5.57 0.82 -0.15
C VAL A 61 -6.85 0.97 -0.99
N PRO A 62 -7.14 0.04 -1.92
CA PRO A 62 -8.39 0.05 -2.67
C PRO A 62 -9.61 -0.05 -1.75
N MET A 63 -10.68 0.68 -2.07
CA MET A 63 -11.94 0.59 -1.31
C MET A 63 -12.72 -0.71 -1.57
N GLN A 64 -12.58 -1.27 -2.78
CA GLN A 64 -13.17 -2.52 -3.24
C GLN A 64 -12.05 -3.52 -3.57
N GLY A 65 -12.24 -4.79 -3.20
CA GLY A 65 -11.24 -5.85 -3.37
C GLY A 65 -10.98 -6.60 -2.06
N GLU A 66 -9.88 -7.35 -2.02
CA GLU A 66 -9.45 -8.03 -0.80
C GLU A 66 -9.11 -6.99 0.28
N GLN A 67 -9.89 -7.02 1.38
CA GLN A 67 -9.82 -6.00 2.43
C GLN A 67 -8.40 -5.89 3.00
N GLY A 68 -7.88 -4.66 3.02
CA GLY A 68 -6.61 -4.33 3.67
C GLY A 68 -5.35 -4.68 2.87
N GLN A 69 -5.47 -4.95 1.57
CA GLN A 69 -4.30 -5.19 0.71
C GLN A 69 -3.97 -3.93 -0.10
N ASP A 70 -2.82 -3.34 0.18
CA ASP A 70 -2.22 -2.21 -0.54
C ASP A 70 -1.41 -2.64 -1.77
N ILE A 71 -1.20 -3.95 -1.94
CA ILE A 71 -0.46 -4.57 -3.03
C ILE A 71 -1.33 -5.67 -3.63
N SER A 72 -1.56 -5.60 -4.93
CA SER A 72 -2.23 -6.67 -5.68
C SER A 72 -1.18 -7.46 -6.47
N PHE A 73 -1.39 -8.76 -6.60
CA PHE A 73 -0.48 -9.67 -7.29
C PHE A 73 -1.21 -10.44 -8.40
N GLY A 74 -0.53 -10.71 -9.51
CA GLY A 74 -1.05 -11.54 -10.59
C GLY A 74 0.00 -11.77 -11.68
N ASP A 75 -0.01 -12.96 -12.28
CA ASP A 75 0.84 -13.34 -13.41
C ASP A 75 0.27 -12.73 -14.70
N MET A 76 0.71 -11.52 -15.02
CA MET A 76 0.19 -10.69 -16.10
C MET A 76 0.83 -11.04 -17.44
N ASP A 77 2.10 -11.46 -17.45
CA ASP A 77 2.78 -11.89 -18.69
C ASP A 77 2.81 -13.41 -18.91
N GLY A 78 2.35 -14.21 -17.94
CA GLY A 78 2.20 -15.65 -18.08
C GLY A 78 3.49 -16.45 -17.91
N ASP A 79 4.52 -15.88 -17.28
CA ASP A 79 5.79 -16.56 -17.01
C ASP A 79 5.75 -17.44 -15.73
N GLY A 80 4.63 -17.41 -14.99
CA GLY A 80 4.41 -18.17 -13.76
C GLY A 80 4.89 -17.46 -12.49
N ILE A 81 5.44 -16.25 -12.61
CA ILE A 81 5.82 -15.38 -11.50
C ILE A 81 4.84 -14.21 -11.47
N ASN A 82 4.24 -13.96 -10.31
CA ASN A 82 3.30 -12.85 -10.20
C ASN A 82 4.04 -11.50 -10.30
N GLU A 83 3.54 -10.60 -11.14
CA GLU A 83 3.77 -9.18 -11.01
C GLU A 83 3.05 -8.63 -9.76
N ALA A 84 3.46 -7.44 -9.33
CA ALA A 84 2.80 -6.70 -8.27
C ALA A 84 2.43 -5.30 -8.74
N VAL A 85 1.26 -4.80 -8.34
CA VAL A 85 0.89 -3.38 -8.52
C VAL A 85 0.72 -2.71 -7.18
N VAL A 86 1.31 -1.54 -7.03
CA VAL A 86 1.14 -0.66 -5.87
C VAL A 86 0.65 0.70 -6.35
N VAL A 87 -0.44 1.16 -5.76
CA VAL A 87 -0.97 2.51 -5.98
C VAL A 87 -0.53 3.40 -4.82
N TYR A 88 0.00 4.58 -5.14
CA TYR A 88 0.52 5.51 -4.14
C TYR A 88 0.24 6.97 -4.51
N GLU A 89 0.18 7.79 -3.47
CA GLU A 89 0.17 9.24 -3.56
C GLU A 89 1.60 9.77 -3.42
N GLU A 90 2.03 10.57 -4.39
CA GLU A 90 3.29 11.28 -4.39
C GLU A 90 3.05 12.77 -4.13
N ASN A 91 3.72 13.35 -3.13
CA ASN A 91 3.62 14.78 -2.84
C ASN A 91 4.56 15.56 -3.77
N ARG A 92 4.00 16.43 -4.62
CA ARG A 92 4.77 17.34 -5.48
C ARG A 92 4.50 18.79 -5.10
N ALA A 93 5.38 19.69 -5.55
CA ALA A 93 5.16 21.14 -5.42
C ALA A 93 3.84 21.62 -6.08
N SER A 94 3.38 20.92 -7.12
CA SER A 94 2.10 21.19 -7.81
C SER A 94 0.88 20.56 -7.14
N GLY A 95 1.06 19.88 -6.00
CA GLY A 95 0.03 19.10 -5.30
C GLY A 95 0.28 17.60 -5.31
N LYS A 96 -0.66 16.85 -4.75
CA LYS A 96 -0.65 15.40 -4.67
C LYS A 96 -0.92 14.78 -6.05
N ALA A 97 -0.15 13.77 -6.42
CA ALA A 97 -0.34 13.00 -7.63
C ALA A 97 -0.55 11.53 -7.28
N LEU A 98 -1.66 10.96 -7.75
CA LEU A 98 -1.92 9.54 -7.66
C LEU A 98 -1.17 8.81 -8.78
N LYS A 99 -0.51 7.71 -8.44
CA LYS A 99 0.26 6.88 -9.37
C LYS A 99 0.06 5.40 -9.07
N ALA A 100 0.26 4.57 -10.07
CA ALA A 100 0.38 3.12 -9.93
C ALA A 100 1.72 2.67 -10.50
N ALA A 101 2.49 1.91 -9.73
CA ALA A 101 3.72 1.27 -10.18
C ALA A 101 3.48 -0.23 -10.36
N LEU A 102 3.82 -0.74 -11.53
CA LEU A 102 3.90 -2.18 -11.82
C LEU A 102 5.33 -2.64 -11.56
N PHE A 103 5.44 -3.69 -10.76
CA PHE A 103 6.69 -4.33 -10.42
C PHE A 103 6.76 -5.71 -11.03
N LYS A 104 7.93 -6.05 -11.55
CA LYS A 104 8.27 -7.38 -12.00
C LYS A 104 9.49 -7.90 -11.24
N GLN A 105 9.49 -9.20 -10.95
CA GLN A 105 10.67 -9.85 -10.39
C GLN A 105 11.62 -10.29 -11.52
N GLN A 106 12.89 -9.93 -11.40
CA GLN A 106 13.97 -10.38 -12.27
C GLN A 106 15.17 -10.76 -11.42
N ASP A 107 15.76 -11.93 -11.67
CA ASP A 107 16.92 -12.45 -10.92
C ASP A 107 16.71 -12.39 -9.39
N ASN A 108 15.51 -12.76 -8.95
CA ASN A 108 15.09 -12.74 -7.54
C ASN A 108 14.96 -11.34 -6.91
N THR A 109 15.05 -10.27 -7.70
CA THR A 109 14.89 -8.87 -7.25
C THR A 109 13.71 -8.17 -7.90
N TRP A 110 13.04 -7.31 -7.16
CA TRP A 110 11.94 -6.50 -7.71
C TRP A 110 12.46 -5.24 -8.41
N ARG A 111 11.83 -4.87 -9.52
CA ARG A 111 12.01 -3.57 -10.18
C ARG A 111 10.69 -3.01 -10.67
N ILE A 112 10.60 -1.69 -10.76
CA ILE A 112 9.49 -1.02 -11.44
C ILE A 112 9.69 -1.17 -12.95
N VAL A 113 8.69 -1.73 -13.64
CA VAL A 113 8.72 -1.91 -15.09
C VAL A 113 7.86 -0.88 -15.82
N SER A 114 6.79 -0.41 -15.16
CA SER A 114 5.91 0.62 -15.72
C SER A 114 5.30 1.45 -14.59
N GLU A 115 5.12 2.75 -14.85
CA GLU A 115 4.38 3.66 -13.97
C GLU A 115 3.21 4.30 -14.74
N ILE A 116 2.05 4.33 -14.12
CA ILE A 116 0.85 4.99 -14.64
C ILE A 116 0.51 6.18 -13.74
N LYS A 117 0.19 7.31 -14.36
CA LYS A 117 -0.41 8.44 -13.66
C LYS A 117 -1.91 8.14 -13.47
N GLY A 118 -2.32 8.01 -12.22
CA GLY A 118 -3.73 7.83 -11.87
C GLY A 118 -4.54 9.10 -12.05
N PHE A 119 -5.86 8.93 -12.01
CA PHE A 119 -6.83 10.02 -12.14
C PHE A 119 -7.74 10.07 -10.91
N GLY A 120 -8.34 11.24 -10.66
CA GLY A 120 -9.27 11.43 -9.55
C GLY A 120 -8.59 11.66 -8.20
N TYR A 121 -9.27 11.19 -7.14
CA TYR A 121 -8.96 11.52 -5.75
C TYR A 121 -8.72 10.29 -4.87
N GLY A 122 -8.91 9.08 -5.42
CA GLY A 122 -8.79 7.85 -4.66
C GLY A 122 -8.81 6.62 -5.55
N LEU A 123 -8.79 5.46 -4.91
CA LEU A 123 -8.72 4.15 -5.55
C LEU A 123 -9.90 3.29 -5.08
N GLU A 124 -10.75 2.90 -6.02
CA GLU A 124 -11.83 1.96 -5.82
C GLU A 124 -11.33 0.51 -5.98
N TYR A 125 -10.46 0.23 -6.95
CA TYR A 125 -10.01 -1.13 -7.24
C TYR A 125 -8.60 -1.14 -7.82
N ALA A 126 -7.81 -2.15 -7.47
CA ALA A 126 -6.59 -2.53 -8.18
C ALA A 126 -6.51 -4.05 -8.17
N GLY A 127 -6.18 -4.66 -9.31
CA GLY A 127 -6.10 -6.11 -9.41
C GLY A 127 -5.83 -6.60 -10.82
N PHE A 128 -5.67 -7.92 -10.94
CA PHE A 128 -5.32 -8.61 -12.17
C PHE A 128 -6.43 -9.58 -12.64
N PRO A 129 -7.60 -9.08 -13.11
CA PRO A 129 -8.64 -9.92 -13.70
C PRO A 129 -8.31 -10.36 -15.13
N ASP A 130 -8.83 -11.52 -15.54
CA ASP A 130 -8.92 -11.93 -16.95
C ASP A 130 -10.25 -11.42 -17.53
N ILE A 131 -10.23 -10.23 -18.14
CA ILE A 131 -11.41 -9.50 -18.61
C ILE A 131 -11.82 -9.94 -20.01
N ASN A 132 -10.87 -10.38 -20.84
CA ASN A 132 -11.15 -10.83 -22.20
C ASN A 132 -11.34 -12.35 -22.32
N HIS A 133 -11.14 -13.09 -21.22
CA HIS A 133 -11.23 -14.54 -21.12
C HIS A 133 -10.24 -15.27 -22.06
N ASP A 134 -9.07 -14.67 -22.31
CA ASP A 134 -8.00 -15.27 -23.13
C ASP A 134 -6.98 -16.07 -22.29
N GLY A 135 -7.14 -16.04 -20.96
CA GLY A 135 -6.28 -16.74 -20.00
C GLY A 135 -5.03 -15.97 -19.59
N ARG A 136 -4.78 -14.77 -20.12
CA ARG A 136 -3.82 -13.81 -19.57
C ARG A 136 -4.55 -12.77 -18.73
N LEU A 137 -3.89 -12.29 -17.69
CA LEU A 137 -4.48 -11.30 -16.81
C LEU A 137 -4.25 -9.89 -17.37
N GLU A 138 -5.24 -9.01 -17.20
CA GLU A 138 -5.11 -7.58 -17.41
C GLU A 138 -4.98 -6.85 -16.08
N LEU A 139 -4.31 -5.70 -16.06
CA LEU A 139 -4.34 -4.81 -14.90
C LEU A 139 -5.58 -3.92 -14.97
N ALA A 140 -6.46 -4.02 -13.98
CA ALA A 140 -7.61 -3.14 -13.83
C ALA A 140 -7.40 -2.17 -12.66
N LEU A 141 -7.54 -0.87 -12.94
CA LEU A 141 -7.45 0.20 -11.97
C LEU A 141 -8.76 0.98 -11.94
N GLY A 142 -9.48 0.89 -10.83
CA GLY A 142 -10.69 1.65 -10.55
C GLY A 142 -10.35 2.91 -9.76
N TRP A 143 -10.55 4.08 -10.36
CA TRP A 143 -10.30 5.39 -9.79
C TRP A 143 -11.58 6.02 -9.23
N SER A 144 -11.48 6.63 -8.05
CA SER A 144 -12.57 7.42 -7.47
C SER A 144 -12.50 8.86 -7.99
N LEU A 145 -13.53 9.32 -8.70
CA LEU A 145 -13.64 10.69 -9.22
C LEU A 145 -14.51 11.58 -8.31
N GLY A 146 -14.79 11.12 -7.08
CA GLY A 146 -15.64 11.83 -6.12
C GLY A 146 -17.10 11.84 -6.55
N ALA A 147 -17.75 13.00 -6.51
CA ALA A 147 -19.17 13.13 -6.85
C ALA A 147 -19.48 12.79 -8.32
N ALA A 148 -18.48 12.80 -9.21
CA ALA A 148 -18.64 12.43 -10.61
C ALA A 148 -18.77 10.91 -10.84
N GLY A 149 -18.56 10.08 -9.81
CA GLY A 149 -18.56 8.62 -9.92
C GLY A 149 -17.16 8.05 -9.97
N ASN A 150 -16.99 6.94 -10.70
CA ASN A 150 -15.74 6.20 -10.78
C ASN A 150 -15.30 6.00 -12.23
N GLY A 151 -13.98 5.92 -12.44
CA GLY A 151 -13.38 5.57 -13.73
C GLY A 151 -12.66 4.22 -13.61
N LEU A 152 -12.72 3.40 -14.65
CA LEU A 152 -12.01 2.14 -14.76
C LEU A 152 -11.07 2.22 -15.95
N ASP A 153 -9.79 2.00 -15.69
CA ASP A 153 -8.75 1.86 -16.70
C ASP A 153 -8.28 0.40 -16.71
N ILE A 154 -8.23 -0.20 -17.91
CA ILE A 154 -7.78 -1.59 -18.12
C ILE A 154 -6.55 -1.55 -19.00
N TYR A 155 -5.49 -2.23 -18.55
CA TYR A 155 -4.20 -2.25 -19.20
C TYR A 155 -3.77 -3.67 -19.54
N GLU A 156 -3.13 -3.81 -20.70
CA GLU A 156 -2.37 -5.00 -21.08
C GLU A 156 -0.87 -4.72 -20.90
N LEU A 157 -0.08 -5.77 -20.66
CA LEU A 157 1.36 -5.67 -20.56
C LEU A 157 1.99 -6.03 -21.91
N LYS A 158 2.70 -5.09 -22.53
CA LYS A 158 3.45 -5.33 -23.77
C LYS A 158 4.86 -4.80 -23.65
N ASN A 159 5.85 -5.67 -23.84
CA ASN A 159 7.27 -5.32 -23.71
C ASN A 159 7.58 -4.59 -22.39
N GLU A 160 7.05 -5.11 -21.28
CA GLU A 160 7.20 -4.55 -19.92
C GLU A 160 6.55 -3.16 -19.71
N GLN A 161 5.79 -2.67 -20.69
CA GLN A 161 5.06 -1.42 -20.62
C GLN A 161 3.56 -1.68 -20.51
N LEU A 162 2.89 -0.98 -19.59
CA LEU A 162 1.43 -1.01 -19.52
C LEU A 162 0.83 -0.17 -20.65
N GLU A 163 0.00 -0.79 -21.48
CA GLU A 163 -0.78 -0.16 -22.54
C GLU A 163 -2.25 -0.10 -22.15
N LEU A 164 -2.83 1.10 -22.15
CA LEU A 164 -4.26 1.28 -21.86
C LEU A 164 -5.08 0.73 -23.04
N VAL A 165 -5.89 -0.29 -22.78
CA VAL A 165 -6.73 -0.93 -23.82
C VAL A 165 -8.20 -0.57 -23.70
N LYS A 166 -8.68 -0.26 -22.50
CA LYS A 166 -10.07 0.15 -22.30
C LYS A 166 -10.19 1.14 -21.15
N LYS A 167 -11.10 2.11 -21.32
CA LYS A 167 -11.52 3.06 -20.31
C LYS A 167 -13.05 3.05 -20.20
N LYS A 168 -13.58 3.02 -18.99
CA LYS A 168 -15.02 2.99 -18.73
C LYS A 168 -15.36 3.85 -17.51
N GLU A 169 -16.47 4.58 -17.56
CA GLU A 169 -17.03 5.22 -16.37
C GLU A 169 -18.08 4.30 -15.74
N TYR A 170 -18.17 4.28 -14.41
CA TYR A 170 -19.14 3.48 -13.69
C TYR A 170 -19.57 4.14 -12.37
N HIS A 171 -20.72 3.71 -11.86
CA HIS A 171 -21.24 4.14 -10.57
C HIS A 171 -21.57 2.92 -9.70
N GLY A 172 -21.22 2.97 -8.43
CA GLY A 172 -21.51 1.91 -7.46
C GLY A 172 -20.47 0.78 -7.48
N LYS A 173 -20.94 -0.47 -7.39
CA LYS A 173 -20.07 -1.64 -7.33
C LYS A 173 -19.43 -1.89 -8.69
N LEU A 174 -18.11 -2.10 -8.70
CA LEU A 174 -17.40 -2.49 -9.90
C LEU A 174 -17.81 -3.90 -10.33
N ASP A 175 -18.18 -4.04 -11.60
CA ASP A 175 -18.46 -5.30 -12.27
C ASP A 175 -17.45 -5.48 -13.41
N LEU A 176 -16.67 -6.56 -13.34
CA LEU A 176 -15.57 -6.90 -14.25
C LEU A 176 -15.93 -8.06 -15.18
N GLU A 177 -17.14 -8.62 -15.05
CA GLU A 177 -17.70 -9.66 -15.92
C GLU A 177 -18.43 -9.08 -17.15
#